data_AF-A0A524IWC0-F1
#
_entry.id   AF-A0A524IWC0-F1
#
_cell.length_a   1.000
_cell.length_b   1.000
_cell.length_c   1.000
_cell.angle_alpha   90.00
_cell.angle_beta   90.00
_cell.angle_gamma   90.00
#
_symmetry.space_group_name_H-M   'P 1'
#
loop_
_entity.id
_entity.type
_entity.pdbx_description
1 polymer ?
#
loop_
_entity_poly.entity_id
_entity_poly.type
_entity_poly.pdbx_seq_one_letter_code
_entity_poly.pdbx_strand_id
1 'polypeptide(L)'
;MILGGSSGMGEATAITLAKAGYNICGIHLDFRAALAHVEEVKAAIEATGAQALYINMNAADDEKRAAALEALGARFEESRAAGREPYVRVVMHSLAFGSLVPYLSEDPKGGVDRKKMEMTQDVMANSLV
;
A
#
# COMPACT_ATOMS: atom_id res chain seq x y z
N MET A 1 -1.69 8.19 2.50
CA MET A 1 -1.94 6.74 2.43
C MET A 1 -1.41 6.23 1.09
N ILE A 2 -0.62 5.16 1.10
CA ILE A 2 0.00 4.59 -0.10
C ILE A 2 -0.28 3.08 -0.10
N LEU A 3 -1.03 2.60 -1.09
CA LEU A 3 -1.18 1.17 -1.35
C LEU A 3 0.03 0.71 -2.17
N GLY A 4 0.81 -0.25 -1.66
CA GLY A 4 2.10 -0.64 -2.25
C GLY A 4 3.25 0.24 -1.77
N GLY A 5 3.31 0.58 -0.48
CA GLY A 5 4.28 1.54 0.07
C GLY A 5 5.65 0.98 0.47
N SER A 6 5.93 -0.31 0.24
CA SER A 6 7.15 -0.99 0.70
C SER A 6 8.29 -1.04 -0.32
N SER A 7 8.04 -0.75 -1.59
CA SER A 7 9.08 -0.78 -2.64
C SER A 7 8.77 0.16 -3.80
N GLY A 8 9.75 0.34 -4.69
CA GLY A 8 9.57 1.01 -5.98
C GLY A 8 9.03 2.44 -5.85
N MET A 9 8.00 2.76 -6.63
CA MET A 9 7.40 4.10 -6.63
C MET A 9 6.69 4.44 -5.32
N GLY A 10 6.07 3.46 -4.66
CA GLY A 10 5.34 3.69 -3.41
C GLY A 10 6.27 4.04 -2.26
N GLU A 11 7.41 3.33 -2.14
CA GLU A 11 8.48 3.66 -1.20
C GLU A 11 9.07 5.06 -1.46
N ALA A 12 9.48 5.31 -2.70
CA ALA A 12 10.09 6.60 -3.07
C ALA A 12 9.13 7.77 -2.76
N THR A 13 7.83 7.58 -3.01
CA THR A 13 6.80 8.56 -2.68
C THR A 13 6.62 8.70 -1.17
N ALA A 14 6.61 7.60 -0.42
CA ALA A 14 6.49 7.61 1.03
C ALA A 14 7.60 8.44 1.69
N ILE A 15 8.85 8.17 1.33
CA ILE A 15 10.02 8.89 1.86
C ILE A 15 10.00 10.37 1.42
N THR A 16 9.61 10.66 0.18
CA THR A 16 9.54 12.03 -0.32
C THR A 16 8.46 12.85 0.41
N LEU A 17 7.28 12.28 0.63
CA LEU A 17 6.22 12.93 1.40
C LEU A 17 6.62 13.09 2.87
N ALA A 18 7.29 12.11 3.47
CA ALA A 18 7.81 12.22 4.83
C ALA A 18 8.76 13.42 4.99
N LYS A 19 9.69 13.59 4.05
CA LYS A 19 10.59 14.77 3.99
C LYS A 19 9.84 16.09 3.81
N ALA A 20 8.66 16.06 3.21
CA ALA A 20 7.78 17.21 3.07
C ALA A 20 6.86 17.44 4.31
N GLY A 21 7.04 16.69 5.40
CA GLY A 21 6.31 16.86 6.66
C GLY A 21 5.02 16.05 6.77
N TYR A 22 4.81 15.05 5.90
CA TYR A 22 3.64 14.19 5.96
C TYR A 22 3.89 12.96 6.82
N ASN A 23 2.92 12.61 7.67
CA ASN A 23 2.87 11.27 8.24
C ASN A 23 2.43 10.26 7.17
N ILE A 24 3.01 9.06 7.23
CA ILE A 24 2.80 8.03 6.21
C ILE A 24 1.97 6.88 6.79
N CYS A 25 0.93 6.51 6.04
CA CYS A 25 0.23 5.23 6.19
C CYS A 25 0.51 4.41 4.93
N GLY A 26 1.28 3.33 5.07
CA GLY A 26 1.70 2.45 3.98
C GLY A 26 1.04 1.07 4.11
N ILE A 27 0.37 0.64 3.05
CA ILE A 27 -0.11 -0.74 2.93
C ILE A 27 0.87 -1.51 2.04
N HIS A 28 1.23 -2.71 2.45
CA HIS A 28 2.15 -3.55 1.71
C HIS A 28 1.83 -5.03 1.94
N LEU A 29 2.33 -5.90 1.06
CA LEU A 29 2.21 -7.35 1.23
C LEU A 29 3.58 -7.98 0.97
N ASP A 30 4.34 -8.19 2.04
CA ASP A 30 5.71 -8.68 1.97
C ASP A 30 5.87 -9.96 2.77
N PHE A 31 6.62 -10.91 2.21
CA PHE A 31 7.02 -12.14 2.89
C PHE A 31 8.34 -11.94 3.63
N ARG A 32 8.72 -12.90 4.49
CA ARG A 32 9.84 -12.77 5.45
C ARG A 32 11.12 -12.16 4.88
N ALA A 33 11.52 -12.51 3.66
CA ALA A 33 12.75 -12.01 3.05
C ALA A 33 12.75 -10.49 2.79
N ALA A 34 11.57 -9.90 2.54
CA ALA A 34 11.44 -8.48 2.22
C ALA A 34 11.09 -7.62 3.45
N LEU A 35 10.74 -8.22 4.60
CA LEU A 35 10.36 -7.46 5.80
C LEU A 35 11.50 -6.59 6.36
N ALA A 36 12.76 -7.03 6.21
CA ALA A 36 13.90 -6.22 6.61
C ALA A 36 13.94 -4.87 5.87
N HIS A 37 13.68 -4.90 4.56
CA HIS A 37 13.60 -3.68 3.74
C HIS A 37 12.45 -2.77 4.18
N VAL A 38 11.29 -3.34 4.55
CA VAL A 38 10.17 -2.53 5.07
C VAL A 38 10.56 -1.79 6.34
N GLU A 39 11.32 -2.41 7.24
CA GLU A 39 11.81 -1.76 8.45
C GLU A 39 12.81 -0.64 8.14
N GLU A 40 13.67 -0.81 7.12
CA GLU A 40 14.55 0.26 6.63
C GLU A 40 13.75 1.46 6.09
N VAL A 41 12.68 1.20 5.33
CA VAL A 41 11.77 2.25 4.83
C VAL A 41 11.09 3.00 5.97
N LYS A 42 10.57 2.28 6.97
CA LYS A 42 9.96 2.89 8.17
C LYS A 42 10.98 3.75 8.92
N ALA A 43 12.18 3.25 9.15
CA ALA A 43 13.25 4.00 9.81
C ALA A 43 13.62 5.26 9.02
N ALA A 44 13.66 5.20 7.69
CA ALA A 44 13.94 6.35 6.84
C ALA A 44 12.84 7.43 6.92
N ILE A 45 11.57 7.03 7.06
CA ILE A 45 10.43 7.94 7.29
C ILE A 45 10.52 8.56 8.69
N GLU A 46 10.76 7.75 9.71
CA GLU A 46 10.85 8.22 11.10
C GLU A 46 12.05 9.16 11.33
N ALA A 47 13.14 8.96 10.59
CA ALA A 47 14.30 9.85 10.60
C ALA A 47 13.99 11.28 10.11
N THR A 48 12.87 11.50 9.40
CA THR A 48 12.41 12.86 9.02
C THR A 48 11.58 13.53 10.13
N GLY A 49 11.33 12.84 11.24
CA GLY A 49 10.40 13.25 12.30
C GLY A 49 8.92 12.95 11.98
N ALA A 50 8.64 12.29 10.85
CA ALA A 50 7.31 11.84 10.50
C ALA A 50 6.96 10.52 11.21
N GLN A 51 5.66 10.23 11.32
CA GLN A 51 5.18 8.93 11.79
C GLN A 51 5.02 7.95 10.63
N ALA A 52 5.37 6.68 10.86
CA ALA A 52 5.14 5.58 9.94
C ALA A 52 4.12 4.59 10.51
N LEU A 53 2.95 4.47 9.87
CA LEU A 53 1.99 3.38 10.09
C LEU A 53 2.08 2.44 8.88
N TYR A 54 2.75 1.29 9.05
CA TYR A 54 2.88 0.29 7.99
C TYR A 54 2.12 -0.98 8.35
N ILE A 55 1.27 -1.44 7.43
CA ILE A 55 0.36 -2.57 7.65
C ILE A 55 0.61 -3.62 6.55
N ASN A 56 1.06 -4.80 6.97
CA ASN A 56 1.31 -5.93 6.08
C ASN A 56 0.01 -6.71 5.83
N MET A 57 -0.67 -6.45 4.72
CA MET A 57 -1.94 -7.08 4.35
C MET A 57 -2.20 -7.05 2.84
N ASN A 58 -3.07 -7.94 2.36
CA ASN A 58 -3.53 -7.91 0.98
C ASN A 58 -4.54 -6.76 0.80
N ALA A 59 -4.16 -5.73 0.04
CA ALA A 59 -5.02 -4.56 -0.18
C ALA A 59 -6.30 -4.88 -0.97
N ALA A 60 -6.34 -5.96 -1.76
CA ALA A 60 -7.55 -6.38 -2.46
C ALA A 60 -8.58 -7.09 -1.54
N ASP A 61 -8.23 -7.35 -0.28
CA ASP A 61 -9.09 -8.05 0.68
C ASP A 61 -9.90 -7.03 1.53
N ASP A 62 -11.22 -7.05 1.37
CA ASP A 62 -12.14 -6.06 1.96
C ASP A 62 -12.08 -6.03 3.48
N GLU A 63 -12.03 -7.19 4.13
CA GLU A 63 -11.96 -7.29 5.59
C GLU A 63 -10.63 -6.71 6.10
N LYS A 64 -9.54 -6.97 5.37
CA LYS A 64 -8.23 -6.40 5.73
C LYS A 64 -8.15 -4.90 5.46
N ARG A 65 -8.80 -4.39 4.40
CA ARG A 65 -8.94 -2.94 4.18
C ARG A 65 -9.70 -2.29 5.33
N ALA A 66 -10.81 -2.88 5.78
CA ALA A 66 -11.56 -2.39 6.93
C ALA A 66 -10.68 -2.31 8.19
N ALA A 67 -9.95 -3.39 8.52
CA ALA A 67 -9.04 -3.40 9.66
C ALA A 67 -7.91 -2.35 9.56
N ALA A 68 -7.39 -2.10 8.35
CA ALA A 68 -6.38 -1.05 8.14
C ALA A 68 -6.96 0.36 8.35
N LEU A 69 -8.21 0.59 7.95
CA LEU A 69 -8.91 1.84 8.20
C LEU A 69 -9.20 2.05 9.69
N GLU A 70 -9.53 1.00 10.44
CA GLU A 70 -9.66 1.06 11.89
C GLU A 70 -8.34 1.47 12.56
N ALA A 71 -7.21 0.88 12.14
CA ALA A 71 -5.89 1.23 12.65
C ALA A 71 -5.52 2.69 12.35
N LEU A 72 -5.84 3.20 11.16
CA LEU A 72 -5.67 4.61 10.83
C LEU A 72 -6.62 5.51 11.65
N GLY A 73 -7.87 5.07 11.83
CA GLY A 73 -8.87 5.75 12.64
C GLY A 73 -8.40 5.95 14.08
N ALA A 74 -7.79 4.94 14.69
CA ALA A 74 -7.20 5.06 16.02
C ALA A 74 -6.14 6.16 16.10
N ARG A 75 -5.26 6.28 15.09
CA ARG A 75 -4.28 7.39 15.01
C ARG A 75 -4.96 8.76 14.84
N PHE A 76 -6.09 8.80 14.16
CA PHE A 76 -6.86 10.03 14.01
C PHE A 76 -7.49 10.45 15.34
N GLU A 77 -8.06 9.51 16.11
CA GLU A 77 -8.58 9.80 17.45
C GLU A 77 -7.50 10.30 18.41
N GLU A 78 -6.32 9.67 18.41
CA GLU A 78 -5.16 10.17 19.18
C GLU A 78 -4.78 11.60 18.78
N SER A 79 -4.83 11.90 17.47
CA SER A 79 -4.53 13.24 16.97
C SER A 79 -5.58 14.27 17.38
N ARG A 80 -6.86 13.91 17.35
CA ARG A 80 -7.98 14.76 17.81
C ARG A 80 -7.93 15.02 19.30
N ALA A 81 -7.62 13.99 20.10
CA ALA A 81 -7.43 14.14 21.54
C ALA A 81 -6.30 15.12 21.88
N ALA A 82 -5.30 15.25 21.01
CA ALA A 82 -4.22 16.24 21.12
C ALA A 82 -4.55 17.60 20.46
N GLY A 83 -5.82 17.87 20.15
CA GLY A 83 -6.30 19.17 19.65
C GLY A 83 -6.00 19.45 18.17
N ARG A 84 -5.69 18.43 17.37
CA ARG A 84 -5.45 18.55 15.92
C ARG A 84 -6.61 17.98 15.13
N GLU A 85 -6.82 18.46 13.90
CA GLU A 85 -7.80 17.88 12.97
C GLU A 85 -7.08 17.05 11.89
N PRO A 86 -7.04 15.71 12.02
CA PRO A 86 -6.34 14.85 11.06
C PRO A 86 -7.19 14.60 9.81
N TYR A 87 -6.52 14.51 8.66
CA TYR A 87 -7.15 14.12 7.40
C TYR A 87 -6.14 13.43 6.49
N VAL A 88 -6.64 12.65 5.52
CA VAL A 88 -5.78 12.06 4.48
C VAL A 88 -5.64 13.06 3.34
N ARG A 89 -4.45 13.66 3.20
CA ARG A 89 -4.17 14.64 2.13
C ARG A 89 -3.84 14.01 0.78
N VAL A 90 -3.21 12.83 0.80
CA VAL A 90 -2.77 12.11 -0.41
C VAL A 90 -3.15 10.64 -0.27
N VAL A 91 -3.78 10.11 -1.31
CA VAL A 91 -3.98 8.67 -1.53
C VAL A 91 -3.26 8.30 -2.81
N MET A 92 -2.40 7.28 -2.76
CA MET A 92 -1.71 6.73 -3.93
C MET A 92 -2.01 5.25 -4.04
N HIS A 93 -2.49 4.83 -5.21
CA HIS A 93 -2.61 3.42 -5.57
C HIS A 93 -1.36 3.00 -6.37
N SER A 94 -0.46 2.25 -5.75
CA SER A 94 0.81 1.80 -6.33
C SER A 94 0.98 0.28 -6.25
N LEU A 95 -0.11 -0.48 -6.25
CA LEU A 95 -0.07 -1.94 -6.30
C LEU A 95 0.27 -2.42 -7.71
N ALA A 96 1.21 -3.36 -7.80
CA ALA A 96 1.62 -3.99 -9.04
C ALA A 96 1.71 -5.50 -8.84
N PHE A 97 0.58 -6.18 -9.00
CA PHE A 97 0.50 -7.64 -8.93
C PHE A 97 -0.56 -8.13 -9.90
N GLY A 98 -0.11 -8.85 -10.93
CA GLY A 98 -0.97 -9.24 -12.04
C GLY A 98 -0.30 -10.31 -12.90
N SER A 99 -1.04 -10.80 -13.89
CA SER A 99 -0.52 -11.81 -14.80
C SER A 99 0.36 -11.18 -15.89
N LEU A 100 1.52 -11.79 -16.12
CA LEU A 100 2.45 -11.41 -17.20
C LEU A 100 2.39 -12.38 -18.39
N VAL A 101 1.41 -13.30 -18.41
CA VAL A 101 1.26 -14.23 -19.53
C VAL A 101 0.80 -13.48 -20.79
N PRO A 102 1.15 -13.96 -21.99
CA PRO A 102 0.73 -13.33 -23.24
C PRO A 102 -0.79 -13.23 -23.37
N TYR A 103 -1.27 -12.11 -23.91
CA TYR A 103 -2.68 -11.98 -24.27
C TYR A 103 -3.04 -12.84 -25.50
N LEU A 104 -2.12 -12.90 -26.46
CA LEU A 104 -2.18 -13.77 -27.62
C LEU A 104 -1.14 -14.87 -27.44
N SER A 105 -1.56 -16.12 -27.51
CA SER A 105 -0.69 -17.29 -27.34
C SER A 105 -1.05 -18.35 -28.38
N GLU A 106 -0.04 -19.05 -28.91
CA GLU A 106 -0.25 -20.20 -29.80
C GLU A 106 -0.84 -21.40 -29.04
N ASP A 107 -0.46 -21.57 -27.78
CA ASP A 107 -1.11 -22.49 -26.84
C ASP A 107 -2.11 -21.73 -25.95
N PRO A 108 -3.42 -22.00 -26.05
CA PRO A 108 -4.44 -21.35 -25.21
C PRO A 108 -4.18 -21.48 -23.70
N LYS A 109 -3.49 -22.53 -23.24
CA LYS A 109 -3.15 -22.69 -21.80
C LYS A 109 -2.06 -21.73 -21.34
N GLY A 110 -1.19 -21.30 -22.25
CA GLY A 110 -0.14 -20.31 -22.01
C GLY A 110 -0.64 -18.87 -22.04
N GLY A 111 -1.87 -18.63 -22.49
CA GLY A 111 -2.46 -17.30 -22.61
C GLY A 111 -3.15 -16.79 -21.35
N VAL A 112 -3.53 -15.52 -21.39
CA VAL A 112 -4.40 -14.92 -20.38
C VAL A 112 -5.77 -15.57 -20.43
N ASP A 113 -6.35 -15.83 -19.27
CA ASP A 113 -7.75 -16.23 -19.15
C ASP A 113 -8.49 -15.18 -18.33
N ARG A 114 -9.82 -15.33 -18.28
CA ARG A 114 -10.69 -14.43 -17.55
C ARG A 114 -10.28 -14.29 -16.08
N LYS A 115 -9.93 -15.40 -15.40
CA LYS A 115 -9.56 -15.40 -13.99
C LYS A 115 -8.27 -14.61 -13.74
N LYS A 116 -7.26 -14.80 -14.60
CA LYS A 116 -5.99 -14.03 -14.54
C LYS A 116 -6.25 -12.54 -14.73
N MET A 117 -7.17 -12.19 -15.64
CA MET A 117 -7.51 -10.80 -15.91
C MET A 117 -8.32 -10.16 -14.80
N GLU A 118 -9.34 -10.84 -14.28
CA GLU A 118 -10.11 -10.40 -13.13
C GLU A 118 -9.20 -10.18 -11.92
N MET A 119 -8.30 -11.12 -11.59
CA MET A 119 -7.33 -10.94 -10.51
C MET A 119 -6.43 -9.72 -10.72
N THR A 120 -5.93 -9.52 -11.94
CA THR A 120 -5.07 -8.37 -12.25
C THR A 120 -5.81 -7.05 -12.06
N GLN A 121 -7.06 -6.96 -12.51
CA GLN A 121 -7.89 -5.76 -12.36
C GLN A 121 -8.29 -5.53 -10.90
N ASP A 122 -8.65 -6.59 -10.19
CA ASP A 122 -9.02 -6.56 -8.78
C ASP A 122 -7.90 -5.91 -7.93
N VAL A 123 -6.66 -6.36 -8.14
CA VAL A 123 -5.51 -5.86 -7.38
C VAL A 123 -4.98 -4.53 -7.90
N MET A 124 -4.88 -4.33 -9.21
CA MET A 124 -4.18 -3.17 -9.78
C MET A 124 -5.09 -1.98 -10.10
N ALA A 125 -6.40 -2.18 -10.25
CA ALA A 125 -7.33 -1.12 -10.64
C ALA A 125 -8.41 -0.83 -9.59
N ASN A 126 -8.88 -1.86 -8.87
CA ASN A 126 -10.10 -1.76 -8.08
C ASN A 126 -9.89 -1.75 -6.57
N SER A 127 -8.66 -1.87 -6.06
CA SER A 127 -8.38 -1.98 -4.62
C SER A 127 -8.66 -0.70 -3.79
N LEU A 128 -9.26 0.32 -4.41
CA LEU A 128 -9.78 1.53 -3.73
C LEU A 128 -11.31 1.54 -3.61
N VAL A 129 -12.00 0.53 -4.14
CA VAL A 129 -13.47 0.40 -4.13
C VAL A 129 -13.90 -0.63 -3.10
#